data_AF-A0A7K0C4H4-F1
#
_entry.id   AF-A0A7K0C4H4-F1
#
_cell.length_a   1.000
_cell.length_b   1.000
_cell.length_c   1.000
_cell.angle_alpha   90.00
_cell.angle_beta   90.00
_cell.angle_gamma   90.00
#
_symmetry.space_group_name_H-M   'P 1'
#
loop_
_entity.id
_entity.type
_entity.pdbx_description
1 polymer ?
#
loop_
_entity_poly.entity_id
_entity_poly.type
_entity_poly.pdbx_seq_one_letter_code
_entity_poly.pdbx_strand_id
1 'polypeptide(L)'
;MTHRGEPLYPSDVPDGAMPYPPLNESASPRGHLPAGVPPAQEMSVPGPAAPGGFLVARPDRLTPGEVRGTNFARAGRGRRGLDEDEVHAFLDRVEAELVRLGNEKAALAEEVQSLRERLSAGGARGGMPPEEAHFQAVRILSQAQQTADLYVADAERYTRELAHEARLHREAILSDARGRAELMMEEAHQRADRLAEEAARQSALSHPQPAAPVPAQPDGGDRLAAEREIAYLRTYSDVYRTHLRSYLEALLRNVDEWEKSEQNALPARHQPPAR
;
A
#
# COMPACT_ATOMS: atom_id res chain seq x y z
N MET A 1 3.32 -74.25 8.33
CA MET A 1 3.69 -74.01 9.75
C MET A 1 3.49 -72.54 10.05
N THR A 2 2.45 -72.26 10.85
CA THR A 2 2.34 -71.22 11.91
C THR A 2 2.53 -69.74 11.55
N HIS A 3 1.74 -68.77 12.02
CA HIS A 3 0.41 -68.59 12.61
C HIS A 3 0.33 -67.08 12.91
N ARG A 4 -0.87 -66.55 13.19
CA ARG A 4 -1.15 -65.32 13.98
C ARG A 4 -1.19 -64.04 13.13
N GLY A 5 -2.28 -63.28 13.04
CA GLY A 5 -3.55 -63.25 13.78
C GLY A 5 -3.98 -61.78 13.81
N GLU A 6 -5.18 -61.47 13.32
CA GLU A 6 -5.84 -60.19 13.58
C GLU A 6 -5.97 -59.93 15.08
N PRO A 7 -6.10 -58.66 15.47
CA PRO A 7 -7.31 -58.34 16.20
C PRO A 7 -8.01 -57.06 15.73
N LEU A 8 -9.33 -57.18 15.73
CA LEU A 8 -10.33 -56.12 15.71
C LEU A 8 -10.00 -54.99 16.71
N TYR A 9 -10.17 -53.74 16.28
CA TYR A 9 -10.37 -52.61 17.19
C TYR A 9 -11.87 -52.35 17.35
N PRO A 10 -12.40 -52.32 18.59
CA PRO A 10 -13.73 -51.79 18.86
C PRO A 10 -13.69 -50.27 19.13
N SER A 11 -14.88 -49.70 18.92
CA SER A 11 -15.32 -48.29 18.97
C SER A 11 -15.10 -47.56 20.31
N ASP A 12 -15.18 -46.22 20.24
CA ASP A 12 -15.79 -45.29 21.24
C ASP A 12 -14.95 -44.93 22.50
N VAL A 13 -14.73 -43.67 22.97
CA VAL A 13 -15.05 -42.26 22.62
C VAL A 13 -14.00 -41.33 23.35
N PRO A 14 -14.16 -39.99 23.57
CA PRO A 14 -13.16 -38.97 23.23
C PRO A 14 -12.48 -38.31 24.45
N ASP A 15 -11.43 -37.51 24.26
CA ASP A 15 -11.31 -36.23 25.01
C ASP A 15 -10.24 -35.30 24.43
N GLY A 16 -10.54 -34.01 24.46
CA GLY A 16 -9.62 -32.95 24.04
C GLY A 16 -8.58 -32.66 25.11
N ALA A 17 -7.30 -32.69 24.74
CA ALA A 17 -6.24 -31.97 25.43
C ALA A 17 -5.03 -31.81 24.51
N MET A 18 -4.81 -30.59 24.02
CA MET A 18 -3.58 -30.17 23.37
C MET A 18 -2.43 -30.15 24.39
N PRO A 19 -1.23 -30.68 24.11
CA PRO A 19 -0.07 -30.48 24.98
C PRO A 19 0.73 -29.23 24.55
N TYR A 20 0.83 -28.24 25.43
CA TYR A 20 1.81 -27.15 25.33
C TYR A 20 3.24 -27.68 25.61
N PRO A 21 4.28 -27.17 24.94
CA PRO A 21 5.66 -27.45 25.31
C PRO A 21 6.13 -26.55 26.49
N PRO A 22 7.02 -27.02 27.38
CA PRO A 22 7.49 -26.22 28.51
C PRO A 22 8.55 -25.18 28.12
N LEU A 23 8.44 -24.01 28.74
CA LEU A 23 9.41 -22.91 28.73
C LEU A 23 10.69 -23.34 29.48
N ASN A 24 11.86 -23.17 28.86
CA ASN A 24 13.15 -23.40 29.50
C ASN A 24 13.65 -22.09 30.11
N GLU A 25 13.69 -22.05 31.44
CA GLU A 25 14.20 -20.95 32.24
C GLU A 25 15.53 -21.40 32.86
N SER A 26 16.63 -20.88 32.30
CA SER A 26 17.96 -21.02 32.91
C SER A 26 18.64 -19.67 32.96
N ALA A 27 18.38 -18.97 34.07
CA ALA A 27 19.21 -17.92 34.59
C ALA A 27 20.59 -18.48 34.98
N SER A 28 21.65 -17.73 34.69
CA SER A 28 22.89 -17.80 35.46
C SER A 28 23.43 -16.38 35.72
N PRO A 29 23.92 -16.09 36.94
CA PRO A 29 24.18 -14.72 37.39
C PRO A 29 25.68 -14.40 37.58
N ARG A 30 25.95 -13.09 37.74
CA ARG A 30 27.05 -12.42 38.50
C ARG A 30 28.18 -11.73 37.72
N GLY A 31 28.46 -10.49 38.17
CA GLY A 31 29.77 -9.81 38.08
C GLY A 31 29.66 -8.30 37.76
N HIS A 32 29.34 -7.43 38.74
CA HIS A 32 30.27 -6.48 39.39
C HIS A 32 30.78 -5.28 38.55
N LEU A 33 30.35 -4.06 38.93
CA LEU A 33 31.02 -2.74 38.76
C LEU A 33 32.00 -2.53 39.97
N PRO A 34 32.93 -1.51 40.04
CA PRO A 34 32.98 -0.23 39.31
C PRO A 34 34.39 0.35 38.96
N ALA A 35 34.38 1.56 38.37
CA ALA A 35 35.35 2.67 38.46
C ALA A 35 36.69 2.63 37.68
N GLY A 36 36.87 3.64 36.82
CA GLY A 36 38.16 4.02 36.22
C GLY A 36 37.99 5.15 35.19
N VAL A 37 38.13 6.40 35.64
CA VAL A 37 38.27 7.59 34.77
C VAL A 37 39.75 7.71 34.38
N PRO A 38 40.11 7.73 33.08
CA PRO A 38 41.40 8.26 32.64
C PRO A 38 41.28 9.72 32.16
N PRO A 39 42.39 10.48 32.22
CA PRO A 39 42.39 11.95 32.19
C PRO A 39 42.27 12.54 30.77
N ALA A 40 41.86 13.79 30.74
CA ALA A 40 41.77 14.65 29.57
C ALA A 40 43.09 14.69 28.77
N GLN A 41 43.01 14.35 27.49
CA GLN A 41 44.02 14.72 26.48
C GLN A 41 43.46 15.81 25.59
N GLU A 42 44.34 16.76 25.31
CA GLU A 42 44.11 18.12 24.88
C GLU A 42 43.41 18.23 23.52
N MET A 43 42.57 19.25 23.41
CA MET A 43 42.06 19.78 22.15
C MET A 43 43.24 20.24 21.28
N SER A 44 43.60 19.45 20.26
CA SER A 44 44.29 19.96 19.09
C SER A 44 43.24 20.44 18.09
N VAL A 45 43.02 21.76 18.04
CA VAL A 45 42.18 22.42 17.03
C VAL A 45 42.94 22.42 15.70
N PRO A 46 42.47 21.76 14.62
CA PRO A 46 42.95 22.08 13.28
C PRO A 46 42.26 23.38 12.82
N GLY A 47 43.09 24.33 12.35
CA GLY A 47 42.67 25.63 11.81
C GLY A 47 41.79 25.53 10.54
N PRO A 48 41.30 26.69 10.04
CA PRO A 48 40.16 26.76 9.14
C PRO A 48 40.52 26.26 7.74
N ALA A 49 40.18 25.01 7.44
CA ALA A 49 40.10 24.53 6.07
C ALA A 49 38.75 24.98 5.47
N ALA A 50 38.87 25.70 4.36
CA ALA A 50 37.91 26.14 3.34
C ALA A 50 36.42 25.72 3.46
N PRO A 51 35.48 26.59 3.01
CA PRO A 51 34.05 26.29 3.01
C PRO A 51 33.69 25.23 1.96
N GLY A 52 33.91 23.96 2.29
CA GLY A 52 33.17 22.86 1.69
C GLY A 52 31.75 22.92 2.22
N GLY A 53 30.80 23.24 1.32
CA GLY A 53 29.39 23.38 1.65
C GLY A 53 28.85 22.16 2.37
N PHE A 54 28.59 22.31 3.66
CA PHE A 54 27.66 21.43 4.38
C PHE A 54 26.27 21.70 3.80
N LEU A 55 25.91 20.96 2.74
CA LEU A 55 24.51 20.68 2.49
C LEU A 55 24.03 19.87 3.68
N VAL A 56 23.33 20.54 4.60
CA VAL A 56 22.44 19.88 5.54
C VAL A 56 21.49 19.04 4.70
N ALA A 57 21.77 17.74 4.62
CA ALA A 57 20.87 16.77 4.02
C ALA A 57 19.56 16.86 4.80
N ARG A 58 18.56 17.53 4.22
CA ARG A 58 17.20 17.44 4.72
C ARG A 58 16.79 15.99 4.48
N PRO A 59 16.34 15.26 5.50
CA PRO A 59 16.00 13.83 5.37
C PRO A 59 14.87 13.55 4.35
N ASP A 60 14.21 14.58 3.83
CA ASP A 60 13.12 14.49 2.84
C ASP A 60 13.55 14.71 1.37
N ARG A 61 14.85 14.94 1.06
CA ARG A 61 15.28 15.22 -0.33
C ARG A 61 16.27 14.19 -0.84
N LEU A 62 15.81 13.40 -1.81
CA LEU A 62 16.63 12.44 -2.55
C LEU A 62 17.77 13.15 -3.30
N THR A 63 18.99 12.72 -3.03
CA THR A 63 20.15 13.10 -3.84
C THR A 63 20.30 12.21 -5.07
N PRO A 64 20.92 12.67 -6.17
CA PRO A 64 21.18 11.83 -7.34
C PRO A 64 21.90 10.51 -6.98
N GLY A 65 22.85 10.57 -6.04
CA GLY A 65 23.57 9.39 -5.54
C GLY A 65 22.70 8.46 -4.70
N GLU A 66 21.72 8.98 -3.95
CA GLU A 66 20.76 8.16 -3.21
C GLU A 66 19.82 7.41 -4.14
N VAL A 67 19.35 8.04 -5.22
CA VAL A 67 18.49 7.38 -6.23
C VAL A 67 19.22 6.21 -6.86
N ARG A 68 20.49 6.38 -7.23
CA ARG A 68 21.34 5.32 -7.79
C ARG A 68 21.63 4.21 -6.78
N GLY A 69 21.75 4.56 -5.50
CA GLY A 69 22.00 3.62 -4.41
C GLY A 69 20.75 2.88 -3.90
N THR A 70 19.56 3.21 -4.40
CA THR A 70 18.33 2.53 -3.97
C THR A 70 18.33 1.07 -4.43
N ASN A 71 18.09 0.17 -3.49
CA ASN A 71 17.97 -1.26 -3.76
C ASN A 71 16.52 -1.69 -3.55
N PHE A 72 15.87 -2.13 -4.62
CA PHE A 72 14.51 -2.65 -4.58
C PHE A 72 14.53 -4.14 -4.21
N ALA A 73 13.73 -4.53 -3.22
CA ALA A 73 13.57 -5.94 -2.89
C ALA A 73 12.96 -6.69 -4.08
N ARG A 74 13.57 -7.80 -4.48
CA ARG A 74 13.02 -8.67 -5.54
C ARG A 74 11.64 -9.18 -5.14
N ALA A 75 10.75 -9.28 -6.14
CA ALA A 75 9.41 -9.80 -5.92
C ALA A 75 9.46 -11.19 -5.25
N GLY A 76 8.67 -11.37 -4.20
CA GLY A 76 8.57 -12.64 -3.48
C GLY A 76 8.17 -13.79 -4.42
N ARG A 77 8.64 -15.01 -4.10
CA ARG A 77 8.44 -16.21 -4.94
C ARG A 77 6.96 -16.35 -5.35
N GLY A 78 6.68 -16.27 -6.66
CA GLY A 78 5.35 -16.43 -7.25
C GLY A 78 4.62 -15.14 -7.65
N ARG A 79 5.20 -13.95 -7.44
CA ARG A 79 4.66 -12.67 -7.96
C ARG A 79 5.53 -12.15 -9.10
N ARG A 80 4.92 -11.59 -10.15
CA ARG A 80 5.66 -10.86 -11.20
C ARG A 80 6.14 -9.54 -10.61
N GLY A 81 7.45 -9.30 -10.64
CA GLY A 81 8.06 -8.04 -10.25
C GLY A 81 8.07 -7.04 -11.39
N LEU A 82 8.48 -5.80 -11.09
CA LEU A 82 8.87 -4.83 -12.10
C LEU A 82 10.12 -5.34 -12.83
N ASP A 83 10.24 -4.97 -14.11
CA ASP A 83 11.44 -5.28 -14.89
C ASP A 83 12.63 -4.47 -14.35
N GLU A 84 13.72 -5.16 -13.97
CA GLU A 84 14.91 -4.54 -13.39
C GLU A 84 15.53 -3.55 -14.40
N ASP A 85 15.54 -3.88 -15.69
CA ASP A 85 16.17 -3.04 -16.73
C ASP A 85 15.35 -1.75 -16.98
N GLU A 86 14.02 -1.86 -17.00
CA GLU A 86 13.13 -0.70 -17.15
C GLU A 86 13.20 0.23 -15.94
N VAL A 87 13.29 -0.35 -14.73
CA VAL A 87 13.49 0.42 -13.50
C VAL A 87 14.83 1.14 -13.52
N HIS A 88 15.92 0.47 -13.91
CA HIS A 88 17.23 1.12 -14.03
C HIS A 88 17.23 2.27 -15.05
N ALA A 89 16.64 2.08 -16.23
CA ALA A 89 16.51 3.13 -17.23
C ALA A 89 15.63 4.31 -16.79
N PHE A 90 14.66 4.07 -15.90
CA PHE A 90 13.88 5.12 -15.26
C PHE A 90 14.70 5.88 -14.21
N LEU A 91 15.44 5.17 -13.35
CA LEU A 91 16.32 5.78 -12.34
C LEU A 91 17.39 6.66 -12.96
N ASP A 92 18.00 6.23 -14.07
CA ASP A 92 18.99 7.03 -14.80
C ASP A 92 18.40 8.36 -15.32
N ARG A 93 17.15 8.33 -15.82
CA ARG A 93 16.44 9.55 -16.26
C ARG A 93 16.11 10.47 -15.09
N VAL A 94 15.65 9.90 -13.97
CA VAL A 94 15.37 10.66 -12.74
C VAL A 94 16.65 11.28 -12.19
N GLU A 95 17.77 10.56 -12.20
CA GLU A 95 19.07 11.06 -11.76
C GLU A 95 19.52 12.25 -12.64
N ALA A 96 19.46 12.10 -13.96
CA ALA A 96 19.83 13.16 -14.89
C ALA A 96 18.98 14.43 -14.69
N GLU A 97 17.68 14.28 -14.49
CA GLU A 97 16.77 15.39 -14.19
C GLU A 97 17.08 16.02 -12.81
N LEU A 98 17.36 15.24 -11.77
CA LEU A 98 17.74 15.77 -10.46
C LEU A 98 19.05 16.55 -10.50
N VAL A 99 20.04 16.09 -11.28
CA VAL A 99 21.29 16.82 -11.52
C VAL A 99 21.00 18.13 -12.25
N ARG A 100 20.16 18.10 -13.31
CA ARG A 100 19.79 19.32 -14.04
C ARG A 100 19.09 20.34 -13.14
N LEU A 101 18.07 19.91 -12.42
CA LEU A 101 17.33 20.77 -11.48
C LEU A 101 18.21 21.28 -10.34
N GLY A 102 19.16 20.47 -9.87
CA GLY A 102 20.16 20.88 -8.90
C GLY A 102 21.04 22.02 -9.41
N ASN A 103 21.54 21.88 -10.65
CA ASN A 103 22.37 22.90 -11.30
C ASN A 103 21.59 24.18 -11.61
N GLU A 104 20.37 24.06 -12.13
CA GLU A 104 19.47 25.19 -12.37
C GLU A 104 19.17 25.95 -11.06
N LYS A 105 18.88 25.23 -9.98
CA LYS A 105 18.65 25.84 -8.67
C LYS A 105 19.91 26.52 -8.13
N ALA A 106 21.10 25.93 -8.33
CA ALA A 106 22.36 26.54 -7.92
C ALA A 106 22.63 27.84 -8.69
N ALA A 107 22.44 27.83 -10.01
CA ALA A 107 22.59 29.02 -10.86
C ALA A 107 21.60 30.14 -10.46
N LEU A 108 20.33 29.79 -10.23
CA LEU A 108 19.32 30.73 -9.74
C LEU A 108 19.66 31.28 -8.35
N ALA A 109 20.25 30.46 -7.46
CA ALA A 109 20.67 30.90 -6.14
C ALA A 109 21.82 31.91 -6.22
N GLU A 110 22.79 31.68 -7.10
CA GLU A 110 23.89 32.64 -7.37
C GLU A 110 23.36 33.95 -7.98
N GLU A 111 22.41 33.86 -8.92
CA GLU A 111 21.79 35.04 -9.51
C GLU A 111 21.02 35.87 -8.47
N VAL A 112 20.20 35.22 -7.63
CA VAL A 112 19.51 35.88 -6.53
C VAL A 112 20.50 36.51 -5.55
N GLN A 113 21.61 35.84 -5.25
CA GLN A 113 22.64 36.37 -4.37
C GLN A 113 23.32 37.60 -4.97
N SER A 114 23.68 37.56 -6.25
CA SER A 114 24.25 38.70 -6.98
C SER A 114 23.27 39.90 -7.03
N LEU A 115 21.98 39.64 -7.28
CA LEU A 115 20.94 40.67 -7.25
C LEU A 115 20.79 41.27 -5.84
N ARG A 116 20.82 40.46 -4.78
CA ARG A 116 20.78 40.93 -3.40
C ARG A 116 22.00 41.77 -3.05
N GLU A 117 23.20 41.36 -3.47
CA GLU A 117 24.43 42.12 -3.26
C GLU A 117 24.36 43.47 -3.97
N ARG A 118 23.90 43.51 -5.22
CA ARG A 118 23.68 44.74 -5.99
C ARG A 118 22.68 45.68 -5.30
N LEU A 119 21.58 45.13 -4.77
CA LEU A 119 20.58 45.90 -4.03
C LEU A 119 21.13 46.40 -2.68
N SER A 120 21.91 45.59 -1.97
CA SER A 120 22.53 45.96 -0.69
C SER A 120 23.62 47.03 -0.86
N ALA A 121 24.43 46.93 -1.92
CA ALA A 121 25.43 47.93 -2.28
C ALA A 121 24.79 49.25 -2.73
N GLY A 122 23.61 49.18 -3.38
CA GLY A 122 22.78 50.34 -3.68
C GLY A 122 22.15 50.97 -2.43
N GLY A 123 21.71 50.15 -1.47
CA GLY A 123 21.10 50.59 -0.20
C GLY A 123 22.09 51.14 0.83
N ALA A 124 23.36 50.72 0.80
CA ALA A 124 24.39 51.19 1.73
C ALA A 124 24.90 52.61 1.43
N ARG A 125 24.68 53.14 0.22
CA ARG A 125 25.09 54.50 -0.17
C ARG A 125 24.10 55.61 0.18
N GLY A 126 22.93 55.27 0.71
CA GLY A 126 21.97 56.24 1.19
C GLY A 126 21.04 55.57 2.19
N GLY A 127 21.15 55.95 3.46
CA GLY A 127 20.14 55.60 4.47
C GLY A 127 18.80 56.17 4.00
N MET A 128 17.95 55.30 3.46
CA MET A 128 16.62 55.66 3.02
C MET A 128 15.85 56.23 4.22
N PRO A 129 15.26 57.43 4.13
CA PRO A 129 14.52 58.02 5.24
C PRO A 129 13.41 57.06 5.72
N PRO A 130 13.07 57.04 7.02
CA PRO A 130 12.15 56.06 7.61
C PRO A 130 10.79 55.97 6.90
N GLU A 131 10.30 57.09 6.37
CA GLU A 131 9.05 57.13 5.60
C GLU A 131 9.17 56.37 4.26
N GLU A 132 10.25 56.56 3.51
CA GLU A 132 10.49 55.86 2.25
C GLU A 132 10.64 54.35 2.45
N ALA A 133 11.31 53.92 3.52
CA ALA A 133 11.44 52.50 3.86
C ALA A 133 10.06 51.87 4.16
N HIS A 134 9.17 52.59 4.85
CA HIS A 134 7.79 52.15 5.08
C HIS A 134 7.01 52.05 3.77
N PHE A 135 7.09 53.06 2.88
CA PHE A 135 6.43 53.01 1.57
C PHE A 135 6.94 51.86 0.69
N GLN A 136 8.24 51.57 0.72
CA GLN A 136 8.83 50.43 0.01
C GLN A 136 8.36 49.09 0.60
N ALA A 137 8.32 48.97 1.93
CA ALA A 137 7.82 47.76 2.60
C ALA A 137 6.35 47.49 2.26
N VAL A 138 5.49 48.51 2.32
CA VAL A 138 4.07 48.40 1.94
C VAL A 138 3.92 48.00 0.47
N ARG A 139 4.74 48.55 -0.44
CA ARG A 139 4.74 48.16 -1.86
C ARG A 139 5.11 46.70 -2.05
N ILE A 140 6.19 46.23 -1.40
CA ILE A 140 6.63 44.83 -1.49
C ILE A 140 5.57 43.89 -0.91
N LEU A 141 4.96 44.23 0.23
CA LEU A 141 3.89 43.44 0.83
C LEU A 141 2.66 43.38 -0.07
N SER A 142 2.26 44.49 -0.67
CA SER A 142 1.14 44.53 -1.62
C SER A 142 1.41 43.67 -2.86
N GLN A 143 2.63 43.78 -3.43
CA GLN A 143 3.05 42.94 -4.55
C GLN A 143 3.11 41.46 -4.18
N ALA A 144 3.64 41.14 -3.00
CA ALA A 144 3.70 39.77 -2.50
C ALA A 144 2.30 39.19 -2.28
N GLN A 145 1.38 39.98 -1.72
CA GLN A 145 -0.02 39.58 -1.55
C GLN A 145 -0.70 39.33 -2.90
N GLN A 146 -0.56 40.24 -3.85
CA GLN A 146 -1.09 40.05 -5.21
C GLN A 146 -0.53 38.78 -5.86
N THR A 147 0.76 38.50 -5.67
CA THR A 147 1.40 37.30 -6.19
C THR A 147 0.86 36.03 -5.51
N ALA A 148 0.66 36.07 -4.19
CA ALA A 148 0.07 34.97 -3.45
C ALA A 148 -1.36 34.68 -3.91
N ASP A 149 -2.18 35.71 -4.11
CA ASP A 149 -3.55 35.58 -4.60
C ASP A 149 -3.59 34.95 -5.99
N LEU A 150 -2.64 35.31 -6.88
CA LEU A 150 -2.48 34.67 -8.19
C LEU A 150 -2.14 33.19 -8.07
N TYR A 151 -1.17 32.81 -7.23
CA TYR A 151 -0.82 31.41 -7.01
C TYR A 151 -1.98 30.59 -6.43
N VAL A 152 -2.77 31.16 -5.52
CA VAL A 152 -3.98 30.51 -4.99
C VAL A 152 -4.99 30.30 -6.11
N ALA A 153 -5.28 31.32 -6.91
CA ALA A 153 -6.23 31.22 -8.02
C ALA A 153 -5.80 30.22 -9.10
N ASP A 154 -4.49 30.10 -9.35
CA ASP A 154 -3.93 29.13 -10.30
C ASP A 154 -3.96 27.71 -9.73
N ALA A 155 -3.60 27.51 -8.46
CA ALA A 155 -3.69 26.23 -7.79
C ALA A 155 -5.14 25.72 -7.72
N GLU A 156 -6.10 26.61 -7.44
CA GLU A 156 -7.53 26.28 -7.45
C GLU A 156 -8.04 25.90 -8.86
N ARG A 157 -7.52 26.52 -9.91
CA ARG A 157 -7.85 26.14 -11.30
C ARG A 157 -7.29 24.77 -11.63
N TYR A 158 -6.00 24.57 -11.38
CA TYR A 158 -5.31 23.31 -11.64
C TYR A 158 -5.96 22.13 -10.89
N THR A 159 -6.29 22.31 -9.61
CA THR A 159 -6.96 21.26 -8.82
C THR A 159 -8.35 20.93 -9.33
N ARG A 160 -9.11 21.92 -9.82
CA ARG A 160 -10.41 21.69 -10.46
C ARG A 160 -10.29 20.95 -11.78
N GLU A 161 -9.31 21.31 -12.60
CA GLU A 161 -9.01 20.61 -13.86
C GLU A 161 -8.60 19.17 -13.59
N LEU A 162 -7.67 18.93 -12.67
CA LEU A 162 -7.23 17.60 -12.28
C LEU A 162 -8.39 16.76 -11.71
N ALA A 163 -9.23 17.35 -10.87
CA ALA A 163 -10.41 16.67 -10.33
C ALA A 163 -11.42 16.32 -11.44
N HIS A 164 -11.56 17.18 -12.46
CA HIS A 164 -12.41 16.90 -13.61
C HIS A 164 -11.84 15.77 -14.48
N GLU A 165 -10.55 15.82 -14.79
CA GLU A 165 -9.85 14.78 -15.55
C GLU A 165 -9.90 13.42 -14.84
N ALA A 166 -9.64 13.38 -13.53
CA ALA A 166 -9.74 12.17 -12.74
C ALA A 166 -11.16 11.57 -12.75
N ARG A 167 -12.21 12.42 -12.76
CA ARG A 167 -13.60 11.96 -12.87
C ARG A 167 -13.88 11.33 -14.22
N LEU A 168 -13.47 11.99 -15.31
CA LEU A 168 -13.62 11.47 -16.67
C LEU A 168 -12.86 10.15 -16.85
N HIS A 169 -11.62 10.07 -16.36
CA HIS A 169 -10.83 8.85 -16.43
C HIS A 169 -11.47 7.69 -15.68
N ARG A 170 -11.97 7.95 -14.46
CA ARG A 170 -12.73 6.96 -13.69
C ARG A 170 -14.00 6.51 -14.41
N GLU A 171 -14.74 7.44 -15.01
CA GLU A 171 -15.95 7.11 -15.79
C GLU A 171 -15.62 6.24 -17.00
N ALA A 172 -14.53 6.53 -17.70
CA ALA A 172 -14.05 5.72 -18.81
C ALA A 172 -13.70 4.29 -18.36
N ILE A 173 -12.94 4.15 -17.26
CA ILE A 173 -12.59 2.83 -16.69
C ILE A 173 -13.85 2.07 -16.28
N LEU A 174 -14.80 2.72 -15.61
CA LEU A 174 -16.03 2.06 -15.18
C LEU A 174 -16.91 1.66 -16.37
N SER A 175 -16.98 2.48 -17.41
CA SER A 175 -17.70 2.16 -18.65
C SER A 175 -17.09 0.95 -19.36
N ASP A 176 -15.77 0.94 -19.52
CA ASP A 176 -15.03 -0.17 -20.13
C ASP A 176 -15.15 -1.46 -19.31
N ALA A 177 -14.96 -1.38 -17.99
CA ALA A 177 -15.14 -2.52 -17.10
C ALA A 177 -16.57 -3.09 -17.14
N ARG A 178 -17.59 -2.22 -17.21
CA ARG A 178 -18.99 -2.63 -17.39
C ARG A 178 -19.20 -3.33 -18.72
N GLY A 179 -18.72 -2.75 -19.83
CA GLY A 179 -18.84 -3.37 -21.16
C GLY A 179 -18.17 -4.75 -21.22
N ARG A 180 -16.98 -4.91 -20.62
CA ARG A 180 -16.32 -6.21 -20.52
C ARG A 180 -17.09 -7.22 -19.67
N ALA A 181 -17.70 -6.77 -18.58
CA ALA A 181 -18.52 -7.63 -17.72
C ALA A 181 -19.80 -8.09 -18.44
N GLU A 182 -20.46 -7.20 -19.17
CA GLU A 182 -21.63 -7.52 -20.00
C GLU A 182 -21.30 -8.56 -21.05
N LEU A 183 -20.20 -8.38 -21.79
CA LEU A 183 -19.72 -9.37 -22.78
C LEU A 183 -19.43 -10.73 -22.13
N MET A 184 -18.77 -10.75 -20.97
CA MET A 184 -18.47 -12.00 -20.26
C MET A 184 -19.74 -12.72 -19.79
N MET A 185 -20.75 -11.97 -19.32
CA MET A 185 -22.04 -12.53 -18.92
C MET A 185 -22.79 -13.09 -20.13
N GLU A 186 -22.81 -12.37 -21.25
CA GLU A 186 -23.45 -12.82 -22.48
C GLU A 186 -22.78 -14.10 -23.01
N GLU A 187 -21.44 -14.14 -23.06
CA GLU A 187 -20.70 -15.34 -23.45
C GLU A 187 -20.99 -16.53 -22.53
N ALA A 188 -21.05 -16.31 -21.21
CA ALA A 188 -21.36 -17.35 -20.24
C ALA A 188 -22.79 -17.89 -20.44
N HIS A 189 -23.77 -17.01 -20.69
CA HIS A 189 -25.15 -17.40 -20.94
C HIS A 189 -25.28 -18.21 -22.23
N GLN A 190 -24.69 -17.73 -23.32
CA GLN A 190 -24.68 -18.44 -24.60
C GLN A 190 -24.01 -19.82 -24.52
N ARG A 191 -22.96 -19.98 -23.70
CA ARG A 191 -22.32 -21.28 -23.46
C ARG A 191 -23.23 -22.20 -22.63
N ALA A 192 -23.89 -21.68 -21.60
CA ALA A 192 -24.82 -22.45 -20.79
C ALA A 192 -26.00 -22.96 -21.61
N ASP A 193 -26.60 -22.11 -22.46
CA ASP A 193 -27.71 -22.49 -23.32
C ASP A 193 -27.31 -23.57 -24.32
N ARG A 194 -26.13 -23.45 -24.95
CA ARG A 194 -25.60 -24.49 -25.85
C ARG A 194 -25.44 -25.84 -25.14
N LEU A 195 -24.85 -25.84 -23.95
CA LEU A 195 -24.69 -27.07 -23.17
C LEU A 195 -26.02 -27.67 -22.73
N ALA A 196 -27.00 -26.83 -22.37
CA ALA A 196 -28.35 -27.27 -22.02
C ALA A 196 -29.08 -27.90 -23.22
N GLU A 197 -29.00 -27.28 -24.39
CA GLU A 197 -29.53 -27.84 -25.63
C GLU A 197 -28.86 -29.16 -26.00
N GLU A 198 -27.53 -29.25 -25.89
CA GLU A 198 -26.77 -30.47 -26.17
C GLU A 198 -27.18 -31.60 -25.22
N ALA A 199 -27.31 -31.33 -23.92
CA ALA A 199 -27.78 -32.30 -22.93
C ALA A 199 -29.23 -32.74 -23.19
N ALA A 200 -30.10 -31.81 -23.59
CA ALA A 200 -31.49 -32.12 -23.97
C ALA A 200 -31.55 -33.01 -25.22
N ARG A 201 -30.74 -32.72 -26.24
CA ARG A 201 -30.63 -33.55 -27.46
C ARG A 201 -30.14 -34.96 -27.13
N GLN A 202 -29.12 -35.09 -26.27
CA GLN A 202 -28.62 -36.40 -25.83
C GLN A 202 -29.67 -37.19 -25.04
N SER A 203 -30.43 -36.52 -24.17
CA SER A 203 -31.52 -37.15 -23.41
C SER A 203 -32.63 -37.65 -24.33
N ALA A 204 -32.99 -36.89 -25.36
CA ALA A 204 -33.97 -37.28 -26.38
C ALA A 204 -33.49 -38.48 -27.21
N LEU A 205 -32.21 -38.53 -27.58
CA LEU A 205 -31.61 -39.66 -28.30
C LEU A 205 -31.47 -40.92 -27.42
N SER A 206 -31.43 -40.77 -26.11
CA SER A 206 -31.40 -41.89 -25.14
C SER A 206 -32.80 -42.46 -24.85
N HIS A 207 -33.87 -41.71 -25.15
CA HIS A 207 -35.28 -42.12 -24.94
C HIS A 207 -36.15 -42.27 -26.23
N PRO A 208 -35.71 -42.92 -27.32
CA PRO A 208 -36.54 -43.08 -28.50
C PRO A 208 -37.36 -44.38 -28.42
N GLN A 209 -38.40 -44.46 -27.58
CA GLN A 209 -39.49 -45.43 -27.73
C GLN A 209 -40.67 -45.12 -26.80
N PRO A 210 -41.94 -45.19 -27.27
CA PRO A 210 -43.09 -45.26 -26.38
C PRO A 210 -43.09 -46.64 -25.74
N ALA A 211 -42.38 -46.78 -24.61
CA ALA A 211 -42.46 -47.98 -23.81
C ALA A 211 -43.87 -48.09 -23.22
N ALA A 212 -44.48 -49.27 -23.40
CA ALA A 212 -45.69 -49.70 -22.71
C ALA A 212 -45.59 -49.42 -21.19
N PRO A 213 -46.72 -49.28 -20.46
CA PRO A 213 -46.70 -48.90 -19.05
C PRO A 213 -46.02 -50.01 -18.23
N VAL A 214 -44.72 -49.84 -18.01
CA VAL A 214 -43.98 -50.59 -17.00
C VAL A 214 -44.53 -50.10 -15.66
N PRO A 215 -44.90 -51.00 -14.72
CA PRO A 215 -45.30 -50.57 -13.39
C PRO A 215 -44.13 -49.78 -12.80
N ALA A 216 -44.39 -48.52 -12.46
CA ALA A 216 -43.43 -47.63 -11.82
C ALA A 216 -42.82 -48.34 -10.61
N GLN A 217 -41.58 -48.81 -10.79
CA GLN A 217 -40.74 -49.12 -9.65
C GLN A 217 -40.47 -47.81 -8.93
N PRO A 218 -40.51 -47.77 -7.59
CA PRO A 218 -40.36 -46.52 -6.87
C PRO A 218 -38.89 -46.10 -6.96
N ASP A 219 -38.58 -45.15 -7.85
CA ASP A 219 -37.35 -44.32 -7.89
C ASP A 219 -37.15 -43.49 -6.59
N GLY A 220 -37.79 -43.88 -5.49
CA GLY A 220 -37.65 -43.27 -4.19
C GLY A 220 -36.24 -43.40 -3.64
N GLY A 221 -35.47 -44.42 -4.01
CA GLY A 221 -34.09 -44.60 -3.55
C GLY A 221 -33.18 -43.45 -4.00
N ASP A 222 -33.12 -43.22 -5.32
CA ASP A 222 -32.28 -42.18 -5.92
C ASP A 222 -32.77 -40.79 -5.56
N ARG A 223 -34.09 -40.61 -5.47
CA ARG A 223 -34.69 -39.35 -5.01
C ARG A 223 -34.38 -39.05 -3.55
N LEU A 224 -34.49 -40.03 -2.65
CA LEU A 224 -34.13 -39.88 -1.24
C LEU A 224 -32.62 -39.64 -1.06
N ALA A 225 -31.78 -40.23 -1.91
CA ALA A 225 -30.34 -39.98 -1.92
C ALA A 225 -30.03 -38.52 -2.32
N ALA A 226 -30.65 -38.03 -3.42
CA ALA A 226 -30.50 -36.64 -3.85
C ALA A 226 -31.06 -35.65 -2.81
N GLU A 227 -32.18 -35.96 -2.16
CA GLU A 227 -32.76 -35.14 -1.09
C GLU A 227 -31.82 -35.03 0.12
N ARG A 228 -31.14 -36.12 0.50
CA ARG A 228 -30.13 -36.11 1.56
C ARG A 228 -28.90 -35.28 1.19
N GLU A 229 -28.45 -35.38 -0.05
CA GLU A 229 -27.30 -34.60 -0.52
C GLU A 229 -27.62 -33.10 -0.60
N ILE A 230 -28.82 -32.72 -1.06
CA ILE A 230 -29.28 -31.32 -1.05
C ILE A 230 -29.37 -30.79 0.39
N ALA A 231 -29.90 -31.59 1.33
CA ALA A 231 -29.96 -31.20 2.74
C ALA A 231 -28.55 -31.03 3.35
N TYR A 232 -27.61 -31.93 3.02
CA TYR A 232 -26.21 -31.83 3.41
C TYR A 232 -25.54 -30.58 2.83
N LEU A 233 -25.69 -30.31 1.54
CA LEU A 233 -25.09 -29.13 0.90
C LEU A 233 -25.65 -27.81 1.44
N ARG A 234 -26.94 -27.76 1.75
CA ARG A 234 -27.57 -26.57 2.36
C ARG A 234 -27.03 -26.31 3.76
N THR A 235 -27.00 -27.32 4.61
CA THR A 235 -26.45 -27.18 5.97
C THR A 235 -24.96 -26.84 5.94
N TYR A 236 -24.19 -27.49 5.07
CA TYR A 236 -22.77 -27.16 4.85
C TYR A 236 -22.60 -25.69 4.41
N SER A 237 -23.39 -25.22 3.44
CA SER A 237 -23.36 -23.84 2.96
C SER A 237 -23.72 -22.82 4.05
N ASP A 238 -24.73 -23.10 4.87
CA ASP A 238 -25.14 -22.23 5.97
C ASP A 238 -24.06 -22.14 7.05
N VAL A 239 -23.45 -23.28 7.40
CA VAL A 239 -22.31 -23.33 8.34
C VAL A 239 -21.10 -22.60 7.75
N TYR A 240 -20.78 -22.83 6.48
CA TYR A 240 -19.63 -22.21 5.82
C TYR A 240 -19.79 -20.69 5.67
N ARG A 241 -20.99 -20.21 5.34
CA ARG A 241 -21.30 -18.76 5.31
C ARG A 241 -21.17 -18.13 6.68
N THR A 242 -21.64 -18.82 7.72
CA THR A 242 -21.49 -18.35 9.11
C THR A 242 -20.01 -18.30 9.50
N HIS A 243 -19.23 -19.31 9.14
CA HIS A 243 -17.78 -19.34 9.37
C HIS A 243 -17.05 -18.23 8.62
N LEU A 244 -17.36 -18.02 7.34
CA LEU A 244 -16.75 -16.98 6.52
C LEU A 244 -17.09 -15.58 7.06
N ARG A 245 -18.33 -15.36 7.48
CA ARG A 245 -18.74 -14.11 8.14
C ARG A 245 -17.94 -13.86 9.40
N SER A 246 -17.83 -14.87 10.28
CA SER A 246 -17.04 -14.77 11.50
C SER A 246 -15.56 -14.48 11.22
N TYR A 247 -14.98 -15.14 10.22
CA TYR A 247 -13.60 -14.92 9.78
C TYR A 247 -13.38 -13.51 9.21
N LEU A 248 -14.27 -13.03 8.35
CA LEU A 248 -14.20 -11.67 7.80
C LEU A 248 -14.37 -10.60 8.88
N GLU A 249 -15.31 -10.79 9.81
CA GLU A 249 -15.48 -9.89 10.95
C GLU A 249 -14.25 -9.88 11.87
N ALA A 250 -13.59 -11.03 12.07
CA ALA A 250 -12.35 -11.10 12.82
C ALA A 250 -11.20 -10.38 12.11
N LEU A 251 -11.08 -10.54 10.78
CA LEU A 251 -10.11 -9.81 9.97
C LEU A 251 -10.33 -8.30 10.03
N LEU A 252 -11.57 -7.84 9.86
CA LEU A 252 -11.92 -6.41 9.93
C LEU A 252 -11.61 -5.83 11.31
N ARG A 253 -11.99 -6.53 12.40
CA ARG A 253 -11.63 -6.10 13.77
C ARG A 253 -10.11 -5.97 13.96
N ASN A 254 -9.32 -6.88 13.39
CA ASN A 254 -7.86 -6.82 13.50
C ASN A 254 -7.28 -5.61 12.74
N VAL A 255 -7.83 -5.29 11.56
CA VAL A 255 -7.45 -4.08 10.81
C VAL A 255 -7.79 -2.81 11.61
N ASP A 256 -8.99 -2.73 12.19
CA ASP A 256 -9.39 -1.58 13.02
C ASP A 256 -8.48 -1.39 14.24
N GLU A 257 -8.10 -2.48 14.90
CA GLU A 257 -7.17 -2.44 16.03
C GLU A 257 -5.76 -2.02 15.60
N TRP A 258 -5.31 -2.46 14.42
CA TRP A 258 -4.03 -2.02 13.86
C TRP A 258 -4.04 -0.53 13.53
N GLU A 259 -5.09 -0.01 12.86
CA GLU A 259 -5.21 1.43 12.56
C GLU A 259 -5.23 2.27 13.84
N LYS A 260 -5.95 1.84 14.88
CA LYS A 260 -5.92 2.51 16.20
C LYS A 260 -4.53 2.48 16.82
N SER A 261 -3.82 1.36 16.71
CA SER A 261 -2.44 1.24 17.22
C SER A 261 -1.47 2.16 16.48
N GLU A 262 -1.63 2.32 15.15
CA GLU A 262 -0.85 3.25 14.33
C GLU A 262 -1.17 4.70 14.70
N GLN A 263 -2.44 5.06 14.85
CA GLN A 263 -2.87 6.39 15.27
C GLN A 263 -2.34 6.76 16.66
N ASN A 264 -2.32 5.79 17.59
CA ASN A 264 -1.74 5.98 18.93
C ASN A 264 -0.20 6.04 18.91
N ALA A 265 0.45 5.44 17.91
CA ALA A 265 1.90 5.49 17.74
C ALA A 265 2.38 6.80 17.10
N LEU A 266 1.49 7.59 16.48
CA LEU A 266 1.81 8.94 16.02
C LEU A 266 2.00 9.86 17.22
N PRO A 267 3.18 10.49 17.40
CA PRO A 267 3.40 11.39 18.52
C PRO A 267 2.47 12.59 18.44
N ALA A 268 1.83 12.93 19.56
CA ALA A 268 0.99 14.11 19.70
C ALA A 268 1.74 15.33 19.13
N ARG A 269 1.18 15.91 18.06
CA ARG A 269 1.66 17.17 17.47
C ARG A 269 1.85 18.16 18.62
N HIS A 270 3.09 18.59 18.80
CA HIS A 270 3.46 19.53 19.84
C HIS A 270 2.55 20.75 19.78
N GLN A 271 1.69 20.88 20.78
CA GLN A 271 0.91 22.08 21.02
C GLN A 271 1.87 23.14 21.55
N PRO A 272 2.08 24.27 20.85
CA PRO A 272 2.97 25.31 21.35
C PRO A 272 2.38 25.90 22.64
N PRO A 273 3.21 26.24 23.64
CA PRO A 273 2.72 26.83 24.88
C PRO A 273 2.08 28.19 24.59
N ALA A 274 0.87 28.38 25.11
CA ALA A 274 0.16 29.65 25.08
C ALA A 274 1.03 30.73 25.75
N ARG A 275 1.20 31.86 25.05
CA ARG A 275 1.75 33.10 25.58
C ARG A 275 0.62 34.08 25.86
#